data_AF-A0AAD6C0Y1-F1
#
_entry.id   AF-A0AAD6C0Y1-F1
#
_cell.length_a   1.000
_cell.length_b   1.000
_cell.length_c   1.000
_cell.angle_alpha   90.00
_cell.angle_beta   90.00
_cell.angle_gamma   90.00
#
_symmetry.space_group_name_H-M   'P 1'
#
loop_
_entity.id
_entity.type
_entity.pdbx_description
1 polymer ?
#
loop_
_entity_poly.entity_id
_entity_poly.type
_entity_poly.pdbx_seq_one_letter_code
_entity_poly.pdbx_strand_id
1 'polypeptide(L)'
;MHFSNAAALTSALFSTIAFAAPSSEFGWKPLTATVQLANDQSGNYANVVIPVDGVKRPVQELWGNTAVAHNGLVFASTAQLTAFQQTTVCTITEERPYLDASLGAERTSVSLGQPVVDLCSAYIVCECEGMGEFF
;
A
#
# COMPACT_ATOMS: atom_id res chain seq x y z
N MET A 1 51.76 6.80 -57.13
CA MET A 1 50.78 5.69 -57.09
C MET A 1 50.34 5.52 -55.65
N HIS A 2 49.03 5.27 -55.42
CA HIS A 2 48.40 4.87 -54.15
C HIS A 2 48.34 5.90 -53.02
N PHE A 3 47.30 5.95 -52.17
CA PHE A 3 45.83 5.94 -52.27
C PHE A 3 45.37 6.45 -50.89
N SER A 4 44.27 7.20 -50.88
CA SER A 4 43.64 7.83 -49.71
C SER A 4 43.20 6.86 -48.61
N ASN A 5 43.05 7.36 -47.36
CA ASN A 5 41.77 7.49 -46.62
C ASN A 5 41.86 7.28 -45.09
N ALA A 6 40.86 7.87 -44.42
CA ALA A 6 40.34 7.61 -43.07
C ALA A 6 40.96 8.42 -41.92
N ALA A 7 40.21 8.98 -40.97
CA ALA A 7 38.77 9.17 -40.83
C ALA A 7 38.57 10.32 -39.81
N ALA A 8 37.61 11.21 -40.06
CA ALA A 8 37.22 12.23 -39.10
C ALA A 8 36.36 11.59 -38.00
N LEU A 9 36.85 11.58 -36.77
CA LEU A 9 36.10 11.18 -35.58
C LEU A 9 35.36 12.40 -35.03
N THR A 10 34.09 12.55 -35.39
CA THR A 10 33.20 13.56 -34.79
C THR A 10 32.53 12.97 -33.56
N SER A 11 33.01 13.33 -32.37
CA SER A 11 32.38 12.96 -31.10
C SER A 11 31.16 13.85 -30.83
N ALA A 12 29.95 13.29 -30.93
CA ALA A 12 28.74 13.94 -30.46
C ALA A 12 28.57 13.68 -28.95
N LEU A 13 28.71 14.74 -28.14
CA LEU A 13 28.41 14.69 -26.71
C LEU A 13 26.88 14.81 -26.53
N PHE A 14 26.23 13.72 -26.15
CA PHE A 14 24.82 13.74 -25.72
C PHE A 14 24.74 14.31 -24.30
N SER A 15 24.28 15.55 -24.18
CA SER A 15 23.92 16.15 -22.89
C SER A 15 22.61 15.52 -22.39
N THR A 16 22.71 14.58 -21.44
CA THR A 16 21.55 14.07 -20.71
C THR A 16 21.02 15.16 -19.78
N ILE A 17 19.85 15.72 -20.10
CA ILE A 17 19.09 16.55 -19.16
C ILE A 17 18.45 15.57 -18.16
N ALA A 18 19.04 15.47 -16.97
CA ALA A 18 18.38 14.81 -15.85
C ALA A 18 17.26 15.74 -15.37
N PHE A 19 16.01 15.40 -15.69
CA PHE A 19 14.87 15.98 -14.99
C PHE A 19 14.84 15.34 -13.60
N ALA A 20 15.55 15.95 -12.65
CA ALA A 20 15.27 15.72 -11.24
C ALA A 20 13.82 16.18 -11.02
N ALA A 21 12.91 15.23 -10.84
CA ALA A 21 11.53 15.55 -10.48
C ALA A 21 11.56 16.39 -9.19
N PRO A 22 10.76 17.47 -9.09
CA PRO A 22 10.68 18.23 -7.86
C PRO A 22 10.19 17.29 -6.76
N SER A 23 11.05 17.01 -5.77
CA SER A 23 10.59 16.55 -4.47
C SER A 23 9.66 17.65 -3.96
N SER A 24 8.39 17.32 -3.76
CA SER A 24 7.44 18.20 -3.10
C SER A 24 7.88 18.37 -1.65
N GLU A 25 8.83 19.28 -1.42
CA GLU A 25 9.31 19.74 -0.10
C GLU A 25 8.39 20.84 0.45
N PHE A 26 7.08 20.71 0.25
CA PHE A 26 6.15 21.37 1.16
C PHE A 26 6.10 20.48 2.40
N GLY A 27 6.53 20.98 3.57
CA GLY A 27 6.77 20.20 4.80
C GLY A 27 5.55 19.53 5.44
N TRP A 28 4.56 19.10 4.65
CA TRP A 28 3.42 18.31 5.05
C TRP A 28 3.82 16.84 4.91
N LYS A 29 4.12 16.20 6.04
CA LYS A 29 4.26 14.74 6.08
C LYS A 29 2.91 14.15 5.65
N PRO A 30 2.86 13.28 4.62
CA PRO A 30 1.62 12.63 4.24
C PRO A 30 1.06 11.87 5.44
N LEU A 31 -0.23 12.00 5.67
CA LEU A 31 -0.91 11.29 6.75
C LEU A 31 -0.87 9.79 6.44
N THR A 32 -0.44 8.98 7.41
CA THR A 32 -0.31 7.53 7.24
C THR A 32 -0.90 6.80 8.44
N ALA A 33 -1.52 5.67 8.16
CA ALA A 33 -1.96 4.69 9.14
C ALA A 33 -1.07 3.44 9.03
N THR A 34 -0.75 2.80 10.14
CA THR A 34 -0.15 1.46 10.13
C THR A 34 -1.23 0.45 10.47
N VAL A 35 -1.49 -0.45 9.54
CA VAL A 35 -2.46 -1.54 9.67
C VAL A 35 -1.70 -2.85 9.78
N GLN A 36 -2.03 -3.60 10.82
CA GLN A 36 -1.57 -4.96 11.03
C GLN A 36 -2.63 -5.94 10.54
N LEU A 37 -2.20 -6.93 9.76
CA LEU A 37 -2.96 -8.15 9.56
C LEU A 37 -2.30 -9.28 10.33
N ALA A 38 -3.11 -10.07 11.03
CA ALA A 38 -2.66 -11.23 11.79
C ALA A 38 -3.46 -12.48 11.39
N ASN A 39 -2.78 -13.61 11.46
CA ASN A 39 -3.32 -14.94 11.25
C ASN A 39 -3.14 -15.73 12.55
N ASP A 40 -4.20 -15.78 13.36
CA ASP A 40 -4.16 -16.36 14.70
C ASP A 40 -3.96 -17.89 14.68
N GLN A 41 -4.21 -18.56 13.55
CA GLN A 41 -3.93 -20.00 13.40
C GLN A 41 -2.44 -20.30 13.26
N SER A 42 -1.71 -19.47 12.51
CA SER A 42 -0.28 -19.64 12.28
C SER A 42 0.59 -18.84 13.26
N GLY A 43 0.03 -17.81 13.89
CA GLY A 43 0.75 -16.82 14.69
C GLY A 43 1.48 -15.75 13.87
N ASN A 44 1.35 -15.78 12.53
CA ASN A 44 2.01 -14.80 11.66
C ASN A 44 1.25 -13.46 11.66
N TYR A 45 1.99 -12.35 11.63
CA TYR A 45 1.43 -11.02 11.46
C TYR A 45 2.35 -10.14 10.62
N ALA A 46 1.81 -9.07 10.06
CA ALA A 46 2.57 -8.08 9.31
C ALA A 46 1.93 -6.69 9.41
N ASN A 47 2.77 -5.68 9.66
CA ASN A 47 2.38 -4.27 9.67
C ASN A 47 2.70 -3.65 8.30
N VAL A 48 1.74 -2.91 7.73
CA VAL A 48 1.94 -2.13 6.51
C VAL A 48 1.51 -0.69 6.77
N VAL A 49 2.29 0.26 6.25
CA VAL A 49 2.00 1.70 6.30
C VAL A 49 1.16 2.06 5.07
N ILE A 50 0.01 2.67 5.30
CA ILE A 50 -0.98 3.02 4.29
C ILE A 50 -1.21 4.52 4.33
N PRO A 51 -1.12 5.23 3.19
CA PRO A 51 -1.52 6.63 3.11
C PRO A 51 -3.00 6.81 3.45
N VAL A 52 -3.32 7.84 4.23
CA VAL A 52 -4.69 8.23 4.58
C VAL A 52 -5.16 9.25 3.54
N ASP A 53 -5.43 8.76 2.34
CA ASP A 53 -5.73 9.57 1.15
C ASP A 53 -7.01 9.14 0.42
N GLY A 54 -7.78 8.21 0.97
CA GLY A 54 -9.00 7.70 0.37
C GLY A 54 -8.79 6.78 -0.84
N VAL A 55 -7.53 6.46 -1.21
CA VAL A 55 -7.25 5.62 -2.37
C VAL A 55 -7.41 4.14 -2.02
N LYS A 56 -8.26 3.45 -2.79
CA LYS A 56 -8.50 2.01 -2.71
C LYS A 56 -7.26 1.24 -3.20
N ARG A 57 -6.75 0.34 -2.35
CA ARG A 57 -5.54 -0.45 -2.61
C ARG A 57 -5.80 -1.95 -2.43
N PRO A 58 -5.32 -2.82 -3.33
CA PRO A 58 -5.46 -4.26 -3.15
C PRO A 58 -4.68 -4.74 -1.92
N VAL A 59 -5.32 -5.54 -1.06
CA VAL A 59 -4.65 -6.14 0.11
C VAL A 59 -3.48 -7.02 -0.34
N GLN A 60 -3.63 -7.74 -1.43
CA GLN A 60 -2.58 -8.62 -1.95
C GLN A 60 -1.32 -7.87 -2.38
N GLU A 61 -1.44 -6.67 -2.94
CA GLU A 61 -0.29 -5.84 -3.33
C GLU A 61 0.50 -5.38 -2.10
N LEU A 62 -0.21 -5.06 -1.03
CA LEU A 62 0.35 -4.52 0.20
C LEU A 62 0.96 -5.61 1.11
N TRP A 63 0.29 -6.75 1.25
CA TRP A 63 0.68 -7.81 2.19
C TRP A 63 1.20 -9.09 1.54
N GLY A 64 1.08 -9.26 0.21
CA GLY A 64 1.40 -10.51 -0.49
C GLY A 64 2.86 -10.99 -0.36
N ASN A 65 3.78 -10.11 0.05
CA ASN A 65 5.19 -10.42 0.26
C ASN A 65 5.59 -10.39 1.75
N THR A 66 4.63 -10.54 2.66
CA THR A 66 4.87 -10.48 4.11
C THR A 66 4.64 -11.83 4.79
N ALA A 67 4.92 -11.94 6.09
CA ALA A 67 4.75 -13.20 6.83
C ALA A 67 3.29 -13.70 6.92
N VAL A 68 2.30 -12.82 6.77
CA VAL A 68 0.87 -13.22 6.74
C VAL A 68 0.46 -13.83 5.40
N ALA A 69 1.30 -13.71 4.37
CA ALA A 69 1.05 -14.30 3.06
C ALA A 69 1.60 -15.73 2.95
N HIS A 70 0.88 -16.58 2.22
CA HIS A 70 1.29 -17.92 1.84
C HIS A 70 1.20 -18.05 0.31
N ASN A 71 2.33 -18.27 -0.35
CA ASN A 71 2.44 -18.30 -1.82
C ASN A 71 1.87 -17.04 -2.51
N GLY A 72 2.03 -15.86 -1.89
CA GLY A 72 1.52 -14.60 -2.43
C GLY A 72 0.04 -14.32 -2.16
N LEU A 73 -0.68 -15.26 -1.54
CA LEU A 73 -2.07 -15.09 -1.10
C LEU A 73 -2.09 -14.68 0.37
N VAL A 74 -2.95 -13.73 0.74
CA VAL A 74 -3.02 -13.16 2.09
C VAL A 74 -4.17 -13.80 2.85
N PHE A 75 -3.85 -14.43 3.98
CA PHE A 75 -4.84 -15.09 4.83
C PHE A 75 -4.79 -14.50 6.24
N ALA A 76 -5.85 -13.81 6.67
CA ALA A 76 -5.87 -13.15 7.97
C ALA A 76 -7.19 -13.38 8.73
N SER A 77 -7.11 -13.39 10.06
CA SER A 77 -8.23 -13.53 10.99
C SER A 77 -8.59 -12.21 11.68
N THR A 78 -7.59 -11.33 11.83
CA THR A 78 -7.70 -10.08 12.59
C THR A 78 -6.99 -8.95 11.84
N ALA A 79 -7.61 -7.77 11.85
CA ALA A 79 -6.96 -6.52 11.46
C ALA A 79 -6.85 -5.58 12.67
N GLN A 80 -5.79 -4.78 12.73
CA GLN A 80 -5.57 -3.81 13.80
C GLN A 80 -4.87 -2.54 13.31
N LEU A 81 -5.27 -1.39 13.82
CA LEU A 81 -4.53 -0.14 13.71
C LEU A 81 -3.47 -0.06 14.81
N THR A 82 -2.20 0.06 14.43
CA THR A 82 -1.06 0.09 15.37
C THR A 82 -0.37 1.46 15.46
N ALA A 83 -0.52 2.31 14.44
CA ALA A 83 -0.11 3.72 14.50
C ALA A 83 -1.00 4.56 13.57
N PHE A 84 -1.74 5.52 14.12
CA PHE A 84 -2.76 6.27 13.38
C PHE A 84 -3.08 7.59 14.10
N GLN A 85 -3.81 8.49 13.45
CA GLN A 85 -4.38 9.69 14.09
C GLN A 85 -5.83 9.44 14.51
N GLN A 86 -6.36 10.17 15.48
CA GLN A 86 -7.73 9.94 15.97
C GLN A 86 -8.79 10.02 14.88
N THR A 87 -8.58 10.84 13.85
CA THR A 87 -9.48 10.99 12.72
C THR A 87 -9.27 9.93 11.64
N THR A 88 -8.40 8.95 11.81
CA THR A 88 -8.13 7.94 10.77
C THR A 88 -9.19 6.85 10.81
N VAL A 89 -9.80 6.57 9.66
CA VAL A 89 -10.65 5.40 9.43
C VAL A 89 -10.03 4.58 8.30
N CYS A 90 -9.90 3.27 8.52
CA CYS A 90 -9.49 2.33 7.49
C CYS A 90 -10.56 1.25 7.32
N THR A 91 -10.98 0.99 6.09
CA THR A 91 -12.01 -0.01 5.79
C THR A 91 -11.45 -1.07 4.85
N ILE A 92 -11.58 -2.34 5.24
CA ILE A 92 -11.26 -3.51 4.43
C ILE A 92 -12.54 -4.06 3.84
N THR A 93 -12.62 -4.16 2.52
CA THR A 93 -13.82 -4.60 1.79
C THR A 93 -13.53 -5.72 0.81
N GLU A 94 -14.45 -6.67 0.71
CA GLU A 94 -14.45 -7.72 -0.30
C GLU A 94 -15.91 -8.08 -0.68
N GLU A 95 -16.19 -8.27 -1.97
CA GLU A 95 -17.56 -8.55 -2.42
C GLU A 95 -17.97 -10.01 -2.23
N ARG A 96 -17.02 -10.95 -2.40
CA ARG A 96 -17.26 -12.40 -2.34
C ARG A 96 -16.06 -13.14 -1.76
N PRO A 97 -16.14 -13.66 -0.52
CA PRO A 97 -17.25 -13.49 0.42
C PRO A 97 -17.45 -12.03 0.82
N TYR A 98 -18.66 -11.66 1.25
CA TYR A 98 -18.90 -10.29 1.73
C TYR A 98 -18.10 -10.02 2.99
N LEU A 99 -17.18 -9.06 2.92
CA LEU A 99 -16.40 -8.54 4.03
C LEU A 99 -16.52 -7.01 4.00
N ASP A 100 -16.84 -6.44 5.16
CA ASP A 100 -16.83 -5.00 5.38
C ASP A 100 -16.38 -4.75 6.82
N ALA A 101 -15.10 -4.42 6.98
CA ALA A 101 -14.43 -4.33 8.26
C ALA A 101 -13.78 -2.96 8.40
N SER A 102 -14.37 -2.11 9.25
CA SER A 102 -13.88 -0.76 9.54
C SER A 102 -13.09 -0.70 10.84
N LEU A 103 -11.94 -0.04 10.79
CA LEU A 103 -11.06 0.26 11.91
C LEU A 103 -10.94 1.77 12.07
N GLY A 104 -10.98 2.25 13.31
CA GLY A 104 -10.80 3.66 13.65
C GLY A 104 -10.45 3.86 15.11
N ALA A 105 -10.50 5.10 15.60
CA ALA A 105 -10.16 5.40 16.99
C ALA A 105 -11.09 4.71 18.01
N GLU A 106 -12.38 4.54 17.69
CA GLU A 106 -13.33 3.83 18.56
C GLU A 106 -13.15 2.31 18.54
N ARG A 107 -12.68 1.78 17.42
CA ARG A 107 -12.46 0.34 17.21
C ARG A 107 -11.17 0.11 16.46
N THR A 108 -10.09 0.00 17.22
CA THR A 108 -8.73 -0.16 16.65
C THR A 108 -8.45 -1.57 16.15
N SER A 109 -9.31 -2.55 16.45
CA SER A 109 -9.16 -3.93 15.96
C SER A 109 -10.51 -4.57 15.65
N VAL A 110 -10.50 -5.41 14.62
CA VAL A 110 -11.66 -6.14 14.12
C VAL A 110 -11.27 -7.57 13.74
N SER A 111 -12.15 -8.53 14.02
CA SER A 111 -12.05 -9.85 13.43
C SER A 111 -12.58 -9.79 12.00
N LEU A 112 -11.85 -10.39 11.07
CA LEU A 112 -12.21 -10.49 9.65
C LEU A 112 -13.08 -11.73 9.38
N GLY A 113 -13.00 -12.72 10.26
CA GLY A 113 -13.76 -13.97 10.16
C GLY A 113 -13.10 -15.09 10.97
N GLN A 114 -13.69 -16.28 10.93
CA GLN A 114 -13.18 -17.46 11.65
C GLN A 114 -13.09 -18.67 10.71
N PRO A 115 -12.00 -19.45 10.76
CA PRO A 115 -10.81 -19.20 11.56
C PRO A 115 -9.84 -18.19 10.90
N VAL A 116 -9.84 -18.09 9.56
CA VAL A 116 -9.03 -17.18 8.74
C VAL A 116 -9.80 -16.90 7.44
N VAL A 117 -9.69 -15.70 6.89
CA VAL A 117 -10.31 -15.28 5.63
C VAL A 117 -9.23 -15.12 4.55
N ASP A 118 -9.53 -15.60 3.34
CA ASP A 118 -8.76 -15.30 2.13
C ASP A 118 -9.09 -13.88 1.68
N LEU A 119 -8.07 -13.01 1.63
CA LEU A 119 -8.20 -11.61 1.26
C LEU A 119 -7.71 -11.32 -0.16
N CYS A 120 -7.65 -12.33 -1.03
CA CYS A 120 -7.12 -12.22 -2.40
C CYS A 120 -7.83 -11.14 -3.23
N SER A 121 -9.14 -10.93 -3.07
CA SER A 121 -9.89 -9.88 -3.79
C SER A 121 -10.25 -8.69 -2.89
N ALA A 122 -9.72 -8.65 -1.67
CA ALA A 122 -9.99 -7.59 -0.72
C ALA A 122 -9.21 -6.33 -1.05
N TYR A 123 -9.81 -5.20 -0.68
CA TYR A 123 -9.20 -3.88 -0.79
C TYR A 123 -9.23 -3.18 0.55
N ILE A 124 -8.26 -2.30 0.76
CA ILE A 124 -8.23 -1.37 1.88
C ILE A 124 -8.27 0.07 1.39
N VAL A 125 -9.05 0.90 2.08
CA VAL A 125 -9.07 2.36 1.96
C VAL A 125 -8.79 2.92 3.34
N CYS A 126 -7.92 3.93 3.44
CA CYS A 126 -7.74 4.71 4.66
C CYS A 126 -7.98 6.18 4.35
N GLU A 127 -8.77 6.85 5.17
CA GLU A 127 -9.16 8.25 5.00
C GLU A 127 -9.40 8.95 6.34
N CYS A 128 -9.59 10.27 6.30
CA CYS A 128 -10.01 11.02 7.47
C CYS A 128 -11.52 10.87 7.67
N GLU A 129 -11.93 10.65 8.92
CA GLU A 129 -13.32 10.63 9.36
C GLU A 129 -14.03 11.92 8.90
N GLY A 130 -15.16 11.76 8.21
CA GLY A 130 -15.93 12.85 7.61
C GLY A 130 -15.59 13.20 6.16
N MET A 131 -14.63 12.51 5.51
CA MET A 131 -14.39 12.68 4.06
C MET A 131 -15.34 11.87 3.15
N GLY A 132 -15.97 10.82 3.69
CA GLY A 132 -16.85 9.92 2.93
C GLY A 132 -18.26 10.44 2.58
N GLU A 133 -18.66 11.64 3.06
CA GLU A 133 -20.00 12.19 2.82
C GLU A 133 -20.10 13.18 1.63
N PHE A 134 -19.04 13.32 0.82
CA PHE A 134 -18.97 14.32 -0.26
C PHE A 134 -19.08 13.75 -1.69
N PHE A 135 -19.48 12.49 -1.86
CA PHE A 135 -19.65 11.86 -3.18
C PHE A 135 -21.05 11.28 -3.38
#